data_AF-A0A2H5VPJ4-F1
#
_entry.id   AF-A0A2H5VPJ4-F1
#
_cell.length_a   1.000
_cell.length_b   1.000
_cell.length_c   1.000
_cell.angle_alpha   90.00
_cell.angle_beta   90.00
_cell.angle_gamma   90.00
#
_symmetry.space_group_name_H-M   'P 1'
#
loop_
_entity.id
_entity.type
_entity.pdbx_description
1 polymer ?
#
loop_
_entity_poly.entity_id
_entity_poly.type
_entity_poly.pdbx_seq_one_letter_code
_entity_poly.pdbx_strand_id
1 'polypeptide(L)'
;MRIAHEEGLRTTATMVIGFGESLWHRARHLERIRALQDETGGFTAFIPWTYQPENTELGRGGWLEATAVEYLKLLAVSRLYLDNVEHLQVSWLTQGLKVAQVGLRFGADDFGSTIIEENVVTAAGVPRVSVSEAEIRRLITDAGFRPQQRDTLYRPVARSPEGSAEEHRADSAH
;
A
#
# COMPACT_ATOMS: atom_id res chain seq x y z
N MET A 1 12.04 14.94 3.08
CA MET A 1 11.46 14.27 4.25
C MET A 1 11.91 14.91 5.56
N ARG A 2 13.21 14.96 5.89
CA ARG A 2 13.69 15.60 7.14
C ARG A 2 13.06 16.97 7.45
N ILE A 3 13.21 17.93 6.54
CA ILE A 3 12.63 19.28 6.69
C ILE A 3 11.11 19.20 6.93
N ALA A 4 10.38 18.37 6.16
CA ALA A 4 8.94 18.22 6.35
C ALA A 4 8.60 17.69 7.77
N HIS A 5 9.37 16.74 8.28
CA HIS A 5 9.16 16.19 9.63
C HIS A 5 9.50 17.22 10.72
N GLU A 6 10.55 18.02 10.52
CA GLU A 6 10.94 19.12 11.41
C GLU A 6 9.87 20.22 11.45
N GLU A 7 9.16 20.46 10.35
CA GLU A 7 7.99 21.33 10.26
C GLU A 7 6.68 20.65 10.76
N GLY A 8 6.77 19.47 11.37
CA GLY A 8 5.64 18.74 11.97
C GLY A 8 4.75 17.97 10.98
N LEU A 9 5.13 17.89 9.71
CA LEU A 9 4.39 17.11 8.71
C LEU A 9 4.68 15.61 8.87
N ARG A 10 3.62 14.81 8.73
CA ARG A 10 3.68 13.35 8.69
C ARG A 10 3.71 12.89 7.24
N THR A 11 4.59 11.96 6.91
CA THR A 11 4.77 11.49 5.52
C THR A 11 4.79 9.96 5.43
N THR A 12 4.79 9.44 4.21
CA THR A 12 5.01 8.01 3.94
C THR A 12 6.34 7.81 3.23
N ALA A 13 6.95 6.65 3.45
CA ALA A 13 8.11 6.20 2.69
C ALA A 13 7.67 5.17 1.66
N THR A 14 8.23 5.22 0.45
CA THR A 14 7.91 4.26 -0.61
C THR A 14 9.18 3.68 -1.21
N MET A 15 9.08 2.47 -1.76
CA MET A 15 10.16 1.86 -2.55
C MET A 15 9.55 1.10 -3.73
N VAL A 16 9.99 1.41 -4.94
CA VAL A 16 9.68 0.60 -6.12
C VAL A 16 10.70 -0.53 -6.22
N ILE A 17 10.27 -1.71 -6.68
CA ILE A 17 11.14 -2.85 -6.98
C ILE A 17 10.79 -3.51 -8.32
N GLY A 18 11.71 -4.31 -8.86
CA GLY A 18 11.50 -5.05 -10.10
C GLY A 18 11.86 -4.28 -11.36
N PHE A 19 12.79 -3.33 -11.27
CA PHE A 19 13.31 -2.57 -12.43
C PHE A 19 14.82 -2.79 -12.65
N GLY A 20 15.35 -3.90 -12.11
CA GLY A 20 16.77 -4.28 -12.25
C GLY A 20 17.66 -3.93 -11.06
N GLU A 21 17.08 -3.48 -9.95
CA GLU A 21 17.81 -3.18 -8.73
C GLU A 21 18.28 -4.45 -8.00
N SER A 22 19.50 -4.41 -7.45
CA SER A 22 20.03 -5.50 -6.63
C SER A 22 19.41 -5.53 -5.22
N LEU A 23 19.55 -6.67 -4.54
CA LEU A 23 19.16 -6.78 -3.12
C LEU A 23 19.89 -5.77 -2.22
N TRP A 24 21.14 -5.42 -2.57
CA TRP A 24 21.88 -4.39 -1.85
C TRP A 24 21.22 -3.01 -1.97
N HIS A 25 20.68 -2.65 -3.15
CA HIS A 25 19.93 -1.41 -3.31
C HIS A 25 18.67 -1.39 -2.44
N ARG A 26 17.93 -2.51 -2.39
CA ARG A 26 16.74 -2.63 -1.53
C ARG A 26 17.09 -2.50 -0.05
N ALA A 27 18.11 -3.22 0.42
CA ALA A 27 18.57 -3.17 1.80
C ALA A 27 19.06 -1.76 2.20
N ARG A 28 19.86 -1.11 1.34
CA ARG A 28 20.32 0.26 1.56
C ARG A 28 19.17 1.27 1.60
N HIS A 29 18.10 1.04 0.84
CA HIS A 29 16.92 1.90 0.88
C HIS A 29 16.17 1.75 2.21
N LEU A 30 15.92 0.52 2.66
CA LEU A 30 15.33 0.26 3.98
C LEU A 30 16.14 0.88 5.10
N GLU A 31 17.47 0.75 5.07
CA GLU A 31 18.37 1.35 6.05
C GLU A 31 18.23 2.88 6.11
N ARG A 32 18.14 3.55 4.95
CA ARG A 32 17.96 5.01 4.91
C ARG A 32 16.61 5.45 5.47
N ILE A 33 15.56 4.69 5.21
CA ILE A 33 14.23 4.95 5.77
C ILE A 33 14.27 4.80 7.29
N ARG A 34 14.82 3.67 7.77
CA ARG A 34 14.97 3.37 9.19
C ARG A 34 15.79 4.44 9.92
N ALA A 35 16.96 4.79 9.41
CA ALA A 35 17.83 5.79 10.04
C ALA A 35 17.14 7.17 10.12
N LEU A 36 16.48 7.61 9.04
CA LEU A 36 15.75 8.88 9.07
C LEU A 36 14.54 8.83 10.03
N GLN A 37 13.90 7.66 10.14
CA GLN A 37 12.82 7.46 11.09
C GLN A 37 13.31 7.50 12.55
N ASP A 38 14.49 6.94 12.86
CA ASP A 38 15.10 7.06 14.19
C ASP A 38 15.39 8.53 14.55
N GLU A 39 15.75 9.35 13.57
CA GLU A 39 16.06 10.76 13.78
C GLU A 39 14.81 11.65 13.92
N THR A 40 13.73 11.35 13.20
CA THR A 40 12.61 12.29 13.03
C THR A 40 11.24 11.74 13.42
N GLY A 41 11.09 10.41 13.44
CA GLY A 41 9.84 9.70 13.73
C GLY A 41 8.67 10.03 12.78
N GLY A 42 8.91 10.74 11.68
CA GLY A 42 7.88 11.40 10.87
C GLY A 42 7.14 10.50 9.88
N PHE A 43 7.65 9.31 9.58
CA PHE A 43 6.96 8.35 8.72
C PHE A 43 5.78 7.70 9.46
N THR A 44 4.62 7.69 8.82
CA THR A 44 3.44 6.94 9.29
C THR A 44 3.41 5.54 8.71
N ALA A 45 3.90 5.36 7.48
CA ALA A 45 3.86 4.08 6.81
C ALA A 45 4.98 3.87 5.79
N PHE A 46 5.25 2.61 5.50
CA PHE A 46 6.07 2.17 4.38
C PHE A 46 5.22 1.45 3.32
N ILE A 47 5.44 1.77 2.05
CA ILE A 47 4.69 1.22 0.91
C ILE A 47 5.65 0.69 -0.15
N PRO A 48 5.84 -0.63 -0.28
CA PRO A 48 6.58 -1.23 -1.38
C PRO A 48 5.68 -1.31 -2.62
N TRP A 49 6.18 -0.83 -3.76
CA TRP A 49 5.53 -0.90 -5.07
C TRP A 49 6.30 -1.83 -5.98
N THR A 50 5.61 -2.49 -6.90
CA THR A 50 6.26 -3.16 -8.02
C THR A 50 6.24 -2.23 -9.22
N TYR A 51 7.36 -2.19 -9.94
CA TYR A 51 7.46 -1.50 -11.20
C TYR A 51 6.44 -2.08 -12.19
N GLN A 52 5.74 -1.22 -12.92
CA GLN A 52 4.77 -1.60 -13.95
C GLN A 52 5.40 -1.28 -15.31
N PRO A 53 5.84 -2.31 -16.07
CA PRO A 53 6.61 -2.09 -17.30
C PRO A 53 5.75 -1.59 -18.46
N GLU A 54 4.44 -1.82 -18.40
CA GLU A 54 3.48 -1.36 -19.40
C GLU A 54 3.57 0.17 -19.53
N ASN A 55 3.70 0.66 -20.77
CA ASN A 55 3.81 2.09 -21.11
C ASN A 55 5.03 2.89 -20.58
N THR A 56 6.15 2.25 -20.24
CA THR A 56 7.37 2.97 -19.86
C THR A 56 8.56 2.67 -20.78
N GLU A 57 9.46 3.64 -21.00
CA GLU A 57 10.63 3.47 -21.87
C GLU A 57 11.56 2.35 -21.39
N LEU A 58 11.62 2.14 -20.08
CA LEU A 58 12.39 1.08 -19.41
C LEU A 58 11.83 -0.34 -19.69
N GLY A 59 10.53 -0.49 -19.94
CA GLY A 59 9.92 -1.78 -20.30
C GLY A 59 10.46 -2.35 -21.62
N ARG A 60 10.97 -1.49 -22.52
CA ARG A 60 11.62 -1.91 -23.77
C ARG A 60 13.00 -2.55 -23.56
N GLY A 61 13.58 -2.40 -22.37
CA GLY A 61 14.89 -2.93 -21.99
C GLY A 61 14.89 -4.40 -21.53
N GLY A 62 13.74 -5.06 -21.49
CA GLY A 62 13.64 -6.48 -21.09
C GLY A 62 13.71 -6.74 -19.58
N TRP A 63 13.53 -5.71 -18.75
CA TRP A 63 13.43 -5.88 -17.30
C TRP A 63 12.11 -6.54 -16.92
N LEU A 64 12.20 -7.66 -16.21
CA LEU A 64 11.04 -8.44 -15.76
C LEU A 64 10.42 -7.79 -14.52
N GLU A 65 9.09 -7.67 -14.53
CA GLU A 65 8.31 -7.28 -13.36
C GLU A 65 8.60 -8.21 -12.17
N ALA A 66 8.71 -7.62 -10.98
CA ALA A 66 8.89 -8.41 -9.76
C ALA A 66 7.71 -9.36 -9.57
N THR A 67 8.01 -10.63 -9.30
CA THR A 67 6.94 -11.62 -9.06
C THR A 67 6.22 -11.31 -7.74
N ALA A 68 4.98 -11.79 -7.60
CA ALA A 68 4.25 -11.73 -6.33
C ALA A 68 5.03 -12.34 -5.15
N VAL A 69 5.85 -13.37 -5.42
CA VAL A 69 6.71 -14.01 -4.40
C VAL A 69 7.82 -13.07 -3.96
N GLU A 70 8.47 -12.36 -4.89
CA GLU A 70 9.50 -11.37 -4.56
C GLU A 70 8.92 -10.18 -3.80
N TYR A 71 7.75 -9.71 -4.20
CA TYR A 71 7.00 -8.67 -3.49
C TYR A 71 6.68 -9.09 -2.05
N LEU A 72 6.07 -10.26 -1.85
CA LEU A 72 5.70 -10.75 -0.52
C LEU A 72 6.92 -10.99 0.37
N LYS A 73 8.03 -11.48 -0.18
CA LYS A 73 9.31 -11.60 0.54
C LYS A 73 9.82 -10.24 0.98
N LEU A 74 9.80 -9.24 0.10
CA LEU A 74 10.21 -7.89 0.45
C LEU A 74 9.31 -7.32 1.55
N LEU A 75 7.99 -7.47 1.43
CA LEU A 75 7.04 -6.98 2.42
C LEU A 75 7.33 -7.56 3.82
N ALA A 76 7.55 -8.88 3.90
CA ALA A 76 7.89 -9.55 5.15
C ALA A 76 9.25 -9.09 5.71
N VAL A 77 10.27 -8.94 4.85
CA VAL A 77 11.58 -8.42 5.26
C VAL A 77 11.46 -6.98 5.76
N SER A 78 10.69 -6.13 5.09
CA SER A 78 10.43 -4.76 5.52
C SER A 78 9.77 -4.71 6.90
N ARG A 79 8.79 -5.59 7.18
CA ARG A 79 8.14 -5.66 8.50
C ARG A 79 9.13 -6.00 9.63
N LEU A 80 10.09 -6.87 9.33
CA LEU A 80 11.12 -7.28 10.29
C LEU A 80 12.24 -6.24 10.44
N TYR A 81 12.60 -5.54 9.36
CA TYR A 81 13.74 -4.63 9.32
C TYR A 81 13.39 -3.20 9.77
N LEU A 82 12.20 -2.71 9.40
CA LEU A 82 11.69 -1.38 9.76
C LEU A 82 10.93 -1.43 11.09
N ASP A 83 11.64 -1.77 12.16
CA ASP A 83 11.04 -1.85 13.51
C ASP A 83 10.49 -0.52 14.05
N ASN A 84 10.87 0.60 13.44
CA ASN A 84 10.48 1.96 13.82
C ASN A 84 9.46 2.63 12.87
N VAL A 85 8.96 1.91 11.85
CA VAL A 85 7.84 2.35 11.00
C VAL A 85 6.63 1.50 11.36
N GLU A 86 5.58 2.13 11.89
CA GLU A 86 4.47 1.43 12.53
C GLU A 86 3.66 0.59 11.54
N HIS A 87 3.35 1.17 10.37
CA HIS A 87 2.41 0.61 9.40
C HIS A 87 3.06 0.24 8.08
N LEU A 88 2.68 -0.91 7.53
CA LEU A 88 3.05 -1.33 6.18
C LEU A 88 1.79 -1.47 5.32
N GLN A 89 1.77 -0.78 4.18
CA GLN A 89 0.66 -0.81 3.25
C GLN A 89 0.91 -1.80 2.11
N VAL A 90 -0.09 -2.61 1.77
CA VAL A 90 -0.08 -3.43 0.55
C VAL A 90 -0.27 -2.59 -0.71
N SER A 91 0.30 -3.05 -1.82
CA SER A 91 0.23 -2.36 -3.11
C SER A 91 -0.75 -3.07 -4.04
N TRP A 92 -2.04 -3.05 -3.68
CA TRP A 92 -3.06 -3.79 -4.42
C TRP A 92 -3.26 -3.29 -5.86
N LEU A 93 -2.90 -2.04 -6.15
CA LEU A 93 -2.95 -1.46 -7.50
C LEU A 93 -1.97 -2.13 -8.46
N THR A 94 -0.79 -2.52 -7.97
CA THR A 94 0.27 -3.11 -8.80
C THR A 94 0.39 -4.61 -8.62
N GLN A 95 -0.16 -5.19 -7.54
CA GLN A 95 -0.09 -6.62 -7.25
C GLN A 95 -1.45 -7.33 -7.34
N GLY A 96 -2.53 -6.58 -7.44
CA GLY A 96 -3.90 -7.10 -7.41
C GLY A 96 -4.39 -7.49 -6.00
N LEU A 97 -5.71 -7.60 -5.88
CA LEU A 97 -6.41 -7.86 -4.61
C LEU A 97 -6.02 -9.17 -3.94
N LYS A 98 -5.78 -10.23 -4.71
CA LYS A 98 -5.40 -11.55 -4.16
C LYS A 98 -4.05 -11.51 -3.45
N VAL A 99 -3.06 -10.87 -4.08
CA VAL A 99 -1.72 -10.73 -3.48
C VAL A 99 -1.78 -9.78 -2.28
N ALA A 100 -2.54 -8.69 -2.37
CA ALA A 100 -2.76 -7.79 -1.25
C ALA A 100 -3.39 -8.49 -0.03
N GLN A 101 -4.41 -9.33 -0.26
CA GLN A 101 -5.02 -10.14 0.80
C GLN A 101 -4.01 -11.07 1.49
N VAL A 102 -3.17 -11.76 0.70
CA VAL A 102 -2.07 -12.58 1.24
C VAL A 102 -1.05 -11.71 1.98
N GLY A 103 -0.77 -10.50 1.48
CA GLY A 103 0.17 -9.54 2.07
C GLY A 103 -0.11 -9.20 3.54
N LEU A 104 -1.37 -9.26 3.97
CA LEU A 104 -1.76 -9.10 5.38
C LEU A 104 -1.11 -10.15 6.30
N ARG A 105 -0.83 -11.35 5.79
CA ARG A 105 -0.09 -12.42 6.50
C ARG A 105 1.43 -12.30 6.35
N PHE A 106 1.91 -11.35 5.55
CA PHE A 106 3.33 -11.09 5.31
C PHE A 106 3.78 -9.74 5.93
N GLY A 107 3.03 -9.24 6.92
CA GLY A 107 3.46 -8.12 7.77
C GLY A 107 2.84 -6.77 7.42
N ALA A 108 2.00 -6.68 6.38
CA ALA A 108 1.17 -5.51 6.17
C ALA A 108 -0.03 -5.49 7.13
N ASP A 109 -0.38 -4.31 7.59
CA ASP A 109 -1.56 -4.03 8.40
C ASP A 109 -2.49 -3.00 7.76
N ASP A 110 -2.06 -2.43 6.63
CA ASP A 110 -2.83 -1.44 5.87
C ASP A 110 -3.17 -1.93 4.46
N PHE A 111 -4.46 -1.99 4.16
CA PHE A 111 -4.96 -2.37 2.83
C PHE A 111 -4.94 -1.18 1.85
N GLY A 112 -4.69 0.04 2.33
CA GLY A 112 -4.79 1.27 1.56
C GLY A 112 -6.23 1.81 1.48
N SER A 113 -6.42 2.88 0.70
CA SER A 113 -7.73 3.52 0.53
C SER A 113 -8.58 2.81 -0.53
N THR A 114 -9.91 2.96 -0.42
CA THR A 114 -10.81 2.84 -1.57
C THR A 114 -10.45 3.95 -2.54
N ILE A 115 -10.13 3.60 -3.78
CA ILE A 115 -9.81 4.60 -4.79
C ILE A 115 -11.01 4.70 -5.71
N ILE A 116 -11.73 5.82 -5.55
CA ILE A 116 -12.95 6.13 -6.32
C ILE A 116 -12.59 6.48 -7.77
N GLU A 117 -11.37 6.99 -8.00
CA GLU A 117 -10.79 7.23 -9.33
C GLU A 117 -9.27 7.42 -9.22
N GLU A 118 -8.45 6.67 -9.98
CA GLU A 118 -7.02 6.96 -10.09
C GLU A 118 -6.57 7.15 -11.54
N ASN A 119 -6.26 8.39 -11.89
CA ASN A 119 -5.77 8.72 -13.24
C ASN A 119 -4.28 8.37 -13.44
N VAL A 120 -3.49 8.23 -12.36
CA VAL A 120 -2.03 8.02 -12.45
C VAL A 120 -1.66 6.59 -12.82
N VAL A 121 -2.27 5.57 -12.20
CA VAL A 121 -1.99 4.16 -12.52
C VAL A 121 -2.65 3.75 -13.84
N THR A 122 -3.81 4.33 -14.16
CA THR A 122 -4.44 4.21 -15.49
C THR A 122 -3.51 4.73 -16.60
N ALA A 123 -2.76 5.81 -16.34
CA ALA A 123 -1.77 6.33 -17.30
C ALA A 123 -0.55 5.39 -17.48
N ALA A 124 -0.26 4.54 -16.49
CA ALA A 124 0.77 3.50 -16.55
C ALA A 124 0.27 2.16 -17.13
N GLY A 125 -0.95 2.10 -17.68
CA GLY A 125 -1.46 0.93 -18.39
C GLY A 125 -2.28 -0.07 -17.57
N VAL A 126 -2.36 0.09 -16.23
CA VAL A 126 -3.19 -0.78 -15.39
C VAL A 126 -4.68 -0.52 -15.66
N PRO A 127 -5.51 -1.56 -15.88
CA PRO A 127 -6.95 -1.40 -16.05
C PRO A 127 -7.58 -0.63 -14.89
N ARG A 128 -8.61 0.19 -15.15
CA ARG A 128 -9.37 0.84 -14.08
C ARG A 128 -9.98 -0.23 -13.17
N VAL A 129 -9.47 -0.34 -11.96
CA VAL A 129 -10.03 -1.20 -10.91
C VAL A 129 -10.52 -0.29 -9.79
N SER A 130 -11.84 -0.19 -9.65
CA SER A 130 -12.45 0.37 -8.43
C SER A 130 -12.72 -0.78 -7.45
N VAL A 131 -12.40 -0.55 -6.19
CA VAL A 131 -12.62 -1.52 -5.12
C VAL A 131 -13.52 -0.86 -4.10
N SER A 132 -14.70 -1.43 -3.89
CA SER A 132 -15.63 -0.92 -2.89
C SER A 132 -15.08 -1.12 -1.49
N GLU A 133 -15.51 -0.28 -0.56
CA GLU A 133 -15.15 -0.44 0.85
C GLU A 133 -15.59 -1.80 1.39
N ALA A 134 -16.79 -2.25 1.02
CA ALA A 134 -17.32 -3.55 1.40
C ALA A 134 -16.40 -4.70 0.96
N GLU A 135 -15.83 -4.62 -0.25
CA GLU A 135 -14.89 -5.62 -0.76
C GLU A 135 -13.57 -5.63 0.02
N ILE A 136 -13.00 -4.46 0.33
CA ILE A 136 -11.80 -4.38 1.19
C ILE A 136 -12.07 -5.01 2.56
N ARG A 137 -13.21 -4.69 3.18
CA ARG A 137 -13.59 -5.25 4.49
C ARG A 137 -13.75 -6.76 4.43
N ARG A 138 -14.36 -7.28 3.35
CA ARG A 138 -14.48 -8.71 3.11
C ARG A 138 -13.11 -9.36 2.99
N LEU A 139 -12.22 -8.82 2.15
CA LEU A 139 -10.87 -9.36 1.96
C LEU A 139 -10.06 -9.41 3.26
N ILE A 140 -10.11 -8.36 4.09
CA ILE A 140 -9.46 -8.31 5.40
C ILE A 140 -10.05 -9.39 6.34
N THR A 141 -11.37 -9.52 6.37
CA THR A 141 -12.08 -10.49 7.22
C THR A 141 -11.77 -11.93 6.79
N ASP A 142 -11.83 -12.21 5.49
CA ASP A 142 -11.53 -13.51 4.88
C ASP A 142 -10.06 -13.92 5.11
N ALA A 143 -9.15 -12.93 5.21
CA ALA A 143 -7.76 -13.16 5.60
C ALA A 143 -7.58 -13.44 7.10
N GLY A 144 -8.64 -13.32 7.91
CA GLY A 144 -8.67 -13.57 9.35
C GLY A 144 -8.23 -12.38 10.20
N PHE A 145 -8.40 -11.15 9.70
CA PHE A 145 -8.12 -9.91 10.42
C PHE A 145 -9.40 -9.09 10.65
N ARG A 146 -9.34 -8.06 11.51
CA ARG A 146 -10.46 -7.16 11.76
C ARG A 146 -10.31 -5.89 10.92
N PRO A 147 -11.23 -5.58 10.00
CA PRO A 147 -11.16 -4.33 9.25
C PRO A 147 -11.42 -3.13 10.16
N GLN A 148 -10.58 -2.11 10.05
CA GLN A 148 -10.71 -0.83 10.74
C GLN A 148 -10.51 0.31 9.74
N GLN A 149 -11.52 1.18 9.63
CA GLN A 149 -11.37 2.42 8.87
C GLN A 149 -10.50 3.41 9.66
N ARG A 150 -9.58 4.08 8.97
CA ARG A 150 -8.61 5.00 9.55
C ARG A 150 -8.57 6.33 8.81
N ASP A 151 -8.11 7.37 9.49
CA ASP A 151 -7.66 8.61 8.85
C ASP A 151 -6.23 8.46 8.29
N THR A 152 -5.68 9.56 7.75
CA THR A 152 -4.30 9.59 7.21
C THR A 152 -3.22 9.44 8.28
N LEU A 153 -3.57 9.66 9.55
CA LEU A 153 -2.70 9.50 10.71
C LEU A 153 -2.96 8.18 11.45
N TYR A 154 -3.64 7.23 10.81
CA TYR A 154 -3.94 5.91 11.34
C TYR A 154 -4.85 5.88 12.57
N ARG A 155 -5.60 6.97 12.81
CA ARG A 155 -6.57 7.02 13.90
C ARG A 155 -7.87 6.34 13.48
N PRO A 156 -8.48 5.50 14.33
CA PRO A 156 -9.77 4.89 14.05
C PRO A 156 -10.84 5.94 13.76
N VAL A 157 -11.56 5.80 12.64
CA VAL A 157 -12.73 6.61 12.34
C VAL A 157 -13.96 5.94 12.96
N ALA A 158 -14.64 6.65 13.86
CA ALA A 158 -15.90 6.18 14.41
C ALA A 158 -17.00 6.28 13.35
N ARG A 159 -17.78 5.21 13.16
CA ARG A 159 -18.95 5.25 12.29
C ARG A 159 -20.19 5.60 13.09
N SER A 160 -20.95 6.57 12.62
CA SER A 160 -22.33 6.76 13.04
C SER A 160 -23.18 5.60 12.50
N PRO A 161 -24.05 4.98 13.31
CA PRO A 161 -24.85 3.82 12.92
C PRO A 161 -25.89 4.07 11.82
N GLU A 162 -26.02 5.28 11.29
CA GLU A 162 -27.09 5.69 10.37
C GLU A 162 -26.79 5.42 8.88
N GLY A 163 -25.53 5.14 8.51
CA GLY A 163 -25.13 5.01 7.10
C GLY A 163 -25.51 3.71 6.39
N SER A 164 -26.03 2.70 7.08
CA SER A 164 -26.37 1.40 6.46
C SER A 164 -27.79 1.31 5.89
N ALA A 165 -28.64 2.32 6.13
CA ALA A 165 -30.05 2.29 5.74
C ALA A 165 -30.34 2.98 4.40
N GLU A 166 -29.48 3.88 3.92
CA GLU A 166 -29.74 4.63 2.69
C GLU A 166 -29.28 3.90 1.41
N GLU A 167 -28.23 3.05 1.48
CA GLU A 167 -27.74 2.31 0.31
C GLU A 167 -28.73 1.26 -0.21
N HIS A 168 -29.61 0.71 0.63
CA HIS A 168 -30.62 -0.26 0.20
C HIS A 168 -31.82 0.35 -0.55
N ARG A 169 -31.99 1.68 -0.55
CA ARG A 169 -33.10 2.33 -1.29
C ARG A 169 -32.73 2.71 -2.71
N ALA A 170 -31.45 2.77 -3.06
CA ALA A 170 -31.00 3.18 -4.39
C ALA A 170 -31.02 2.04 -5.43
N ASP A 171 -30.86 0.77 -5.00
CA ASP A 171 -30.78 -0.39 -5.91
C ASP A 171 -32.13 -0.98 -6.33
N SER A 172 -33.25 -0.46 -5.82
CA SER A 172 -34.61 -0.91 -6.18
C SER A 172 -35.31 -0.04 -7.23
N ALA A 173 -34.58 0.86 -7.89
CA ALA A 173 -35.12 1.70 -8.95
C ALA A 173 -34.19 1.71 -10.16
N HIS A 174 -34.12 0.60 -10.90
CA HIS A 174 -33.88 0.54 -12.35
C HIS A 174 -34.41 -0.77 -12.93
#